data_AF-X1S940-F1
#
_entry.id   AF-X1S940-F1
#
_cell.length_a   1.000
_cell.length_b   1.000
_cell.length_c   1.000
_cell.angle_alpha   90.00
_cell.angle_beta   90.00
_cell.angle_gamma   90.00
#
_symmetry.space_group_name_H-M   'P 1'
#
loop_
_entity.id
_entity.type
_entity.pdbx_description
1 polymer ?
#
loop_
_entity_poly.entity_id
_entity_poly.type
_entity_poly.pdbx_seq_one_letter_code
_entity_poly.pdbx_strand_id
1 'polypeptide(L)'
;GIKAIFQGLRRDEQTARVGDDYFEKKEAAHLIPEHMRIKPILHFTERALWNTYQVYKLPYCILYEQGYRSLGAKTTSAIAEPGVPAWEQDLEHTTERAGRRQDKEQM
;
A
#
# COMPACT_ATOMS: atom_id res chain seq x y z
N GLY A 1 -1.53 16.17 21.29
CA GLY A 1 -0.75 15.75 20.11
C GLY A 1 -1.08 14.32 19.75
N ILE A 2 -0.83 13.92 18.50
CA ILE A 2 -1.03 12.54 18.01
C ILE A 2 -0.10 11.59 18.78
N LYS A 3 -0.63 10.44 19.21
CA LYS A 3 0.13 9.43 19.99
C LYS A 3 0.45 8.18 19.19
N ALA A 4 -0.42 7.82 18.25
CA ALA A 4 -0.22 6.67 17.37
C ALA A 4 -0.84 6.93 15.99
N ILE A 5 -0.30 6.27 14.97
CA ILE A 5 -0.77 6.32 13.59
C ILE A 5 -0.83 4.89 13.05
N PHE A 6 -1.99 4.50 12.52
CA PHE A 6 -2.13 3.26 11.75
C PHE A 6 -1.71 3.51 10.30
N GLN A 7 -0.89 2.62 9.76
CA GLN A 7 -0.40 2.70 8.39
C GLN A 7 -0.78 1.43 7.62
N GLY A 8 -1.28 1.61 6.40
CA GLY A 8 -1.60 0.50 5.49
C GLY A 8 -0.36 -0.07 4.78
N LEU A 9 0.76 -0.21 5.47
CA LEU A 9 1.99 -0.78 4.92
C LEU A 9 1.95 -2.30 4.99
N ARG A 10 2.54 -2.95 3.98
CA ARG A 10 2.57 -4.41 3.82
C ARG A 10 3.96 -4.86 3.35
N ARG A 11 4.41 -6.04 3.79
CA ARG A 11 5.73 -6.56 3.43
C ARG A 11 5.85 -6.93 1.95
N ASP A 12 4.75 -7.30 1.31
CA ASP A 12 4.69 -7.70 -0.09
C ASP A 12 4.57 -6.49 -1.05
N GLU A 13 4.23 -5.29 -0.56
CA GLU A 13 3.99 -4.14 -1.44
C GLU A 13 5.27 -3.62 -2.12
N GLN A 14 6.43 -3.82 -1.49
CA GLN A 14 7.76 -3.41 -1.96
C GLN A 14 8.88 -4.12 -1.19
N THR A 15 10.02 -4.37 -1.83
CA THR A 15 11.17 -5.10 -1.24
C THR A 15 11.77 -4.39 -0.03
N ALA A 16 11.77 -3.05 -0.01
CA ALA A 16 12.27 -2.26 1.11
C ALA A 16 11.50 -2.48 2.43
N ARG A 17 10.29 -3.08 2.38
CA ARG A 17 9.43 -3.29 3.54
C ARG A 17 9.46 -4.70 4.09
N VAL A 18 10.18 -5.62 3.47
CA VAL A 18 10.20 -7.05 3.88
C VAL A 18 10.60 -7.20 5.36
N GLY A 19 11.51 -6.35 5.83
CA GLY A 19 12.00 -6.34 7.21
C GLY A 19 11.23 -5.44 8.18
N ASP A 20 10.11 -4.82 7.79
CA ASP A 20 9.39 -3.90 8.66
C ASP A 20 8.83 -4.62 9.92
N ASP A 21 8.92 -3.93 11.06
CA ASP A 21 8.25 -4.28 12.31
C ASP A 21 6.83 -3.73 12.38
N TYR A 22 5.96 -4.44 13.10
CA TYR A 22 4.55 -4.05 13.33
C TYR A 22 4.39 -2.74 14.09
N PHE A 23 5.31 -2.48 15.02
CA PHE A 23 5.31 -1.33 15.91
C PHE A 23 6.64 -0.62 15.80
N GLU A 24 6.60 0.68 15.54
CA GLU A 24 7.78 1.49 15.38
C GLU A 24 7.61 2.79 16.16
N LYS A 25 8.43 2.99 17.21
CA LYS A 25 8.45 4.26 17.94
C LYS A 25 9.20 5.29 17.09
N LYS A 26 8.52 6.40 16.78
CA LYS A 26 9.16 7.56 16.17
C LYS A 26 9.42 8.63 17.21
N GLU A 27 10.69 8.94 17.39
CA GLU A 27 11.15 10.08 18.19
C GLU A 27 10.68 11.41 17.60
N ALA A 28 10.57 12.43 18.45
CA ALA A 28 10.19 13.76 18.02
C ALA A 28 11.28 14.38 17.11
N ALA A 29 10.85 15.11 16.09
CA ALA A 29 11.70 15.89 15.21
C ALA A 29 11.02 17.24 14.87
N HIS A 30 11.68 18.08 14.05
CA HIS A 30 11.10 19.37 13.65
C HIS A 30 9.75 19.15 12.95
N LEU A 31 8.67 19.73 13.52
CA LEU A 31 7.28 19.59 13.06
C LEU A 31 6.71 18.16 13.11
N ILE A 32 7.41 17.21 13.74
CA ILE A 32 6.98 15.82 13.87
C ILE A 32 6.93 15.47 15.35
N PRO A 33 5.74 15.34 15.97
CA PRO A 33 5.65 14.91 17.35
C PRO A 33 6.09 13.45 17.51
N GLU A 34 6.58 13.09 18.69
CA GLU A 34 6.79 11.68 19.05
C GLU A 34 5.48 10.89 18.92
N HIS A 35 5.51 9.74 18.26
CA HIS A 35 4.34 8.87 18.08
C HIS A 35 4.74 7.41 17.81
N MET A 36 3.79 6.50 18.01
CA MET A 36 3.89 5.11 17.57
C MET A 36 3.35 4.97 16.13
N ARG A 37 4.06 4.25 15.28
CA ARG A 37 3.53 3.78 13.99
C ARG A 37 3.13 2.32 14.12
N ILE A 38 1.91 2.01 13.68
CA ILE A 38 1.31 0.69 13.80
C ILE A 38 0.93 0.21 12.40
N LYS A 39 1.39 -0.98 12.00
CA LYS A 39 1.19 -1.55 10.65
C LYS A 39 0.32 -2.81 10.78
N PRO A 40 -1.01 -2.70 10.96
CA PRO A 40 -1.85 -3.83 11.36
C PRO A 40 -1.99 -4.90 10.28
N ILE A 41 -1.82 -4.52 9.01
CA ILE A 41 -1.96 -5.41 7.85
C ILE A 41 -0.60 -5.84 7.27
N LEU A 42 0.47 -5.73 8.06
CA LEU A 42 1.85 -5.88 7.56
C LEU A 42 2.14 -7.23 6.89
N HIS A 43 1.44 -8.28 7.29
CA HIS A 43 1.56 -9.64 6.74
C HIS A 43 0.55 -9.97 5.63
N PHE A 44 -0.38 -9.07 5.32
CA PHE A 44 -1.40 -9.31 4.30
C PHE A 44 -0.76 -9.22 2.92
N THR A 45 -1.14 -10.14 2.02
CA THR A 45 -0.80 -10.06 0.60
C THR A 45 -1.83 -9.28 -0.19
N GLU A 46 -1.48 -8.81 -1.39
CA GLU A 46 -2.41 -8.02 -2.21
C GLU A 46 -3.65 -8.86 -2.56
N ARG A 47 -3.42 -10.14 -2.86
CA ARG A 47 -4.48 -11.13 -3.07
C ARG A 47 -5.38 -11.27 -1.84
N ALA A 48 -4.81 -11.31 -0.63
CA ALA A 48 -5.59 -11.37 0.60
C ALA A 48 -6.46 -10.12 0.80
N LEU A 49 -5.95 -8.93 0.46
CA LEU A 49 -6.76 -7.71 0.45
C LEU A 49 -7.92 -7.83 -0.54
N TRP A 50 -7.67 -8.10 -1.82
CA TRP A 50 -8.74 -8.18 -2.81
C TRP A 50 -9.82 -9.21 -2.45
N ASN A 51 -9.42 -10.39 -1.96
CA ASN A 51 -10.34 -11.39 -1.45
C ASN A 51 -11.20 -10.83 -0.29
N THR A 52 -10.59 -10.10 0.64
CA THR A 52 -11.31 -9.45 1.75
C THR A 52 -12.32 -8.43 1.25
N TYR A 53 -11.95 -7.59 0.28
CA TYR A 53 -12.88 -6.61 -0.32
C TYR A 53 -14.08 -7.30 -0.96
N GLN A 54 -13.87 -8.40 -1.69
CA GLN A 54 -14.95 -9.14 -2.33
C GLN A 54 -15.85 -9.89 -1.35
N VAL A 55 -15.27 -10.53 -0.32
CA VAL A 55 -16.01 -11.30 0.70
C VAL A 55 -16.88 -10.38 1.54
N TYR A 56 -16.31 -9.27 2.02
CA TYR A 56 -17.01 -8.34 2.92
C TYR A 56 -17.72 -7.20 2.17
N LYS A 57 -17.70 -7.21 0.83
CA LYS A 57 -18.31 -6.17 -0.01
C LYS A 57 -17.83 -4.76 0.36
N LEU A 58 -16.54 -4.63 0.63
CA LEU A 58 -15.95 -3.34 0.99
C LEU A 58 -15.88 -2.43 -0.24
N PRO A 59 -16.23 -1.14 -0.10
CA PRO A 59 -16.08 -0.19 -1.19
C PRO A 59 -14.59 0.02 -1.51
N TYR A 60 -14.28 0.15 -2.80
CA TYR A 60 -12.95 0.50 -3.31
C TYR A 60 -13.07 1.58 -4.39
N CYS A 61 -11.94 2.16 -4.80
CA CYS A 61 -11.92 3.16 -5.87
C CYS A 61 -12.13 2.50 -7.24
N ILE A 62 -13.05 3.01 -8.06
CA ILE A 62 -13.34 2.45 -9.39
C ILE A 62 -12.14 2.41 -10.35
N LEU A 63 -11.08 3.18 -10.10
CA LEU A 63 -9.85 3.09 -10.87
C LEU A 63 -9.20 1.70 -10.79
N TYR A 64 -9.43 0.94 -9.72
CA TYR A 64 -8.96 -0.44 -9.62
C TYR A 64 -9.62 -1.36 -10.67
N GLU A 65 -10.82 -1.06 -11.14
CA GLU A 65 -11.45 -1.78 -12.27
C GLU A 65 -10.82 -1.43 -13.62
N GLN A 66 -10.17 -0.27 -13.72
CA GLN A 66 -9.53 0.21 -14.93
C GLN A 66 -8.08 -0.27 -15.08
N GLY A 67 -7.61 -1.06 -14.10
CA GLY A 67 -6.30 -1.69 -14.13
C GLY A 67 -5.19 -1.00 -13.35
N TYR A 68 -5.53 -0.01 -12.53
CA TYR A 68 -4.61 0.49 -11.50
C TYR A 68 -4.50 -0.54 -10.38
N ARG A 69 -3.29 -0.74 -9.84
CA ARG A 69 -3.07 -1.53 -8.61
C ARG A 69 -2.62 -0.71 -7.42
N SER A 70 -2.15 0.50 -7.65
CA SER A 70 -1.73 1.41 -6.60
C SER A 70 -1.94 2.85 -7.05
N LEU A 71 -2.52 3.66 -6.16
CA LEU A 71 -2.89 5.05 -6.44
C LEU A 71 -2.03 6.02 -5.61
N GLY A 72 -1.75 7.18 -6.19
CA GLY A 72 -1.06 8.31 -5.59
C GLY A 72 -1.57 9.62 -6.19
N ALA A 73 -0.68 10.55 -6.53
CA ALA A 73 -1.09 11.72 -7.29
C ALA A 73 -1.49 11.33 -8.71
N LYS A 74 -2.42 12.09 -9.32
CA LYS A 74 -2.90 11.85 -10.69
C LYS A 74 -1.76 11.76 -11.72
N THR A 75 -0.71 12.57 -11.55
CA THR A 75 0.45 12.63 -12.46
C THR A 75 1.48 11.53 -12.23
N THR A 76 1.37 10.76 -11.14
CA THR A 76 2.35 9.74 -10.73
C THR A 76 1.71 8.39 -10.45
N SER A 77 0.50 8.16 -10.99
CA SER A 77 -0.20 6.87 -10.91
C SER A 77 -0.38 6.36 -12.33
N ALA A 78 0.16 5.19 -12.63
CA ALA A 78 -0.02 4.53 -13.93
C ALA A 78 -0.89 3.28 -13.80
N ILE A 79 -1.58 2.96 -14.89
CA ILE A 79 -2.26 1.68 -15.08
C ILE A 79 -1.19 0.59 -15.14
N ALA A 80 -1.38 -0.49 -14.37
CA ALA A 80 -0.50 -1.66 -14.41
C ALA A 80 -0.84 -2.54 -15.62
N GLU A 81 -2.13 -2.85 -15.81
CA GLU A 81 -2.63 -3.63 -16.95
C GLU A 81 -3.96 -3.05 -17.47
N PRO A 82 -3.98 -2.41 -18.66
CA PRO A 82 -5.18 -1.75 -19.16
C PRO A 82 -6.35 -2.71 -19.40
N GLY A 83 -7.52 -2.37 -18.83
CA GLY A 83 -8.76 -3.11 -19.05
C GLY A 83 -8.89 -4.40 -18.25
N VAL A 84 -7.91 -4.73 -17.41
CA VAL A 84 -7.95 -5.87 -16.49
C VAL A 84 -8.07 -5.35 -15.06
N PRO A 85 -9.17 -5.63 -14.33
CA PRO A 85 -9.33 -5.21 -12.94
C PRO A 85 -8.17 -5.67 -12.06
N ALA A 86 -7.82 -4.87 -11.05
CA ALA A 86 -6.65 -5.08 -10.18
C ALA A 86 -6.56 -6.50 -9.63
N TRP A 87 -7.66 -7.09 -9.17
CA TRP A 87 -7.71 -8.43 -8.56
C TRP A 87 -7.59 -9.58 -9.56
N GLU A 88 -7.74 -9.32 -10.86
CA GLU A 88 -7.61 -10.29 -11.96
C GLU A 88 -6.20 -10.31 -12.59
N GLN A 89 -5.37 -9.31 -12.31
CA GLN A 89 -4.00 -9.22 -12.81
C GLN A 89 -3.07 -10.26 -12.15
N ASP A 90 -1.87 -10.43 -12.72
CA ASP A 90 -0.83 -11.30 -12.15
C ASP A 90 -0.20 -10.71 -10.87
N LEU A 91 -0.88 -10.87 -9.74
CA LEU A 91 -0.44 -10.34 -8.44
C LEU A 91 0.81 -11.01 -7.87
N GLU A 92 1.17 -12.20 -8.34
CA GLU A 92 2.24 -13.01 -7.72
C GLU A 92 3.59 -12.80 -8.41
N HIS A 93 3.58 -12.52 -9.71
CA HIS A 93 4.80 -12.32 -10.49
C HIS A 93 5.06 -10.87 -10.88
N THR A 94 4.18 -9.93 -10.49
CA THR A 94 4.36 -8.50 -10.78
C THR A 94 4.16 -7.62 -9.54
N THR A 95 4.84 -6.47 -9.52
CA THR A 95 4.88 -5.57 -8.36
C THR A 95 3.74 -4.55 -8.37
N GLU A 96 2.93 -4.51 -7.30
CA GLU A 96 1.79 -3.60 -7.13
C GLU A 96 2.15 -2.13 -7.38
N ARG A 97 3.28 -1.66 -6.82
CA ARG A 97 3.69 -0.25 -6.84
C ARG A 97 4.57 0.12 -8.05
N ALA A 98 4.72 -0.75 -9.05
CA ALA A 98 5.57 -0.49 -10.22
C ALA A 98 5.17 0.78 -11.00
N GLY A 99 3.87 1.10 -11.03
CA GLY A 99 3.32 2.29 -11.70
C GLY A 99 3.48 3.60 -10.93
N ARG A 100 4.10 3.61 -9.73
CA ARG A 100 4.40 4.82 -8.97
C ARG A 100 5.82 5.31 -9.24
N ARG A 101 5.99 6.63 -9.17
CA ARG A 101 7.32 7.26 -9.22
C ARG A 101 8.13 6.81 -7.99
N GLN A 102 9.14 5.97 -8.23
CA GLN A 102 9.95 5.29 -7.20
C GLN A 102 10.95 6.22 -6.48
N ASP A 103 11.15 7.44 -6.98
CA ASP A 103 12.06 8.45 -6.43
C ASP A 103 11.68 8.89 -5.00
N LYS A 104 10.43 8.69 -4.59
CA LYS A 104 9.96 9.00 -3.23
C LYS A 104 10.05 7.82 -2.24
N GLU A 105 10.45 6.65 -2.72
CA GLU A 105 10.43 5.40 -1.93
C GLU A 105 11.83 4.93 -1.52
N GLN A 106 12.89 5.61 -1.97
CA GLN A 106 14.22 5.49 -1.37
C GLN A 106 14.24 6.23 -0.04
N MET A 107 14.17 5.47 1.05
CA MET A 107 14.31 5.97 2.42
C MET A 107 15.67 5.61 2.99
#